data_AF-A0A973R889-F1
#
_entry.id   AF-A0A973R889-F1
#
_cell.length_a   1.000
_cell.length_b   1.000
_cell.length_c   1.000
_cell.angle_alpha   90.00
_cell.angle_beta   90.00
_cell.angle_gamma   90.00
#
_symmetry.space_group_name_H-M   'P 1'
#
loop_
_entity.id
_entity.type
_entity.pdbx_description
1 polymer ?
#
loop_
_entity_poly.entity_id
_entity_poly.type
_entity_poly.pdbx_seq_one_letter_code
_entity_poly.pdbx_strand_id
1 'polypeptide(L)'
;MTDNQETLSNLLRENRRFPPPQDLVDHANVTESAYSAADADREAFWAAQAGRLHWDQPWTQVLDWSEKPFAKWFVGGRLNAAYNCVDRHVDAGAGSRVAIHFEGEPGDSRSLTYAELKDEVCKAANALTALGVGKGDRVAIYMPMIPETAV
;
A
#
# COMPACT_ATOMS: atom_id res chain seq x y z
N MET A 1 17.31 -44.64 18.41
CA MET A 1 15.93 -44.22 18.04
C MET A 1 15.38 -43.09 18.92
N THR A 2 16.17 -42.52 19.84
CA THR A 2 15.74 -41.48 20.80
C THR A 2 15.93 -40.04 20.28
N ASP A 3 16.89 -39.84 19.38
CA ASP A 3 17.31 -38.51 18.87
C ASP A 3 16.25 -37.82 17.98
N ASN A 4 15.51 -38.63 17.23
CA ASN A 4 14.48 -38.14 16.32
C ASN A 4 13.20 -37.70 17.07
N GLN A 5 12.93 -38.29 18.25
CA GLN A 5 11.77 -37.93 19.06
C GLN A 5 11.96 -36.59 19.77
N GLU A 6 13.15 -36.26 20.30
CA GLU A 6 13.42 -34.93 20.88
C GLU A 6 13.35 -33.81 19.84
N THR A 7 13.85 -34.05 18.63
CA THR A 7 13.80 -33.09 17.52
C THR A 7 12.35 -32.82 17.08
N LEU A 8 11.53 -33.87 16.94
CA LEU A 8 10.08 -33.74 16.69
C LEU A 8 9.31 -33.10 17.86
N SER A 9 9.73 -33.35 19.10
CA SER A 9 9.13 -32.75 20.32
C SER A 9 9.39 -31.24 20.43
N ASN A 10 10.59 -30.78 20.04
CA ASN A 10 10.95 -29.36 19.98
C ASN A 10 10.20 -28.61 18.87
N LEU A 11 9.88 -29.28 17.75
CA LEU A 11 9.08 -28.72 16.66
C LEU A 11 7.61 -28.48 17.04
N LEU A 12 7.10 -29.15 18.09
CA LEU A 12 5.70 -29.04 18.53
C LEU A 12 5.42 -27.83 19.44
N ARG A 13 6.45 -27.21 20.03
CA ARG A 13 6.33 -25.99 20.85
C ARG A 13 7.56 -25.09 20.69
N GLU A 14 7.57 -24.32 19.62
CA GLU A 14 8.57 -23.28 19.37
C GLU A 14 8.25 -22.02 20.19
N ASN A 15 9.03 -21.76 21.24
CA ASN A 15 8.88 -20.59 22.13
C ASN A 15 10.04 -19.60 22.02
N ARG A 16 11.02 -19.81 21.13
CA ARG A 16 12.13 -18.86 20.97
C ARG A 16 11.59 -17.53 20.46
N ARG A 17 12.03 -16.47 21.12
CA ARG A 17 11.76 -15.09 20.69
C ARG A 17 13.07 -14.49 20.24
N PHE A 18 13.07 -13.89 19.05
CA PHE A 18 14.20 -13.18 18.50
C PHE A 18 13.88 -11.68 18.60
N PRO A 19 14.51 -10.94 19.53
CA PRO A 19 14.29 -9.50 19.61
C PRO A 19 14.80 -8.85 18.31
N PRO A 20 14.16 -7.75 17.86
CA PRO A 20 14.66 -7.00 16.73
C PRO A 20 16.07 -6.46 17.03
N PRO A 21 16.96 -6.36 16.02
CA PRO A 21 18.24 -5.68 16.17
C PRO A 21 18.04 -4.23 16.63
N GLN A 22 18.99 -3.68 17.40
CA GLN A 22 18.87 -2.34 17.98
C GLN A 22 18.68 -1.24 16.93
N ASP A 23 19.40 -1.33 15.80
CA ASP A 23 19.27 -0.41 14.66
C ASP A 23 17.83 -0.33 14.12
N LEU A 24 17.14 -1.48 14.05
CA LEU A 24 15.74 -1.52 13.63
C LEU A 24 14.81 -0.88 14.66
N VAL A 25 15.11 -1.03 15.95
CA VAL A 25 14.34 -0.42 17.04
C VAL A 25 14.47 1.10 17.00
N ASP A 26 15.68 1.61 16.81
CA ASP A 26 15.99 3.04 16.84
C ASP A 26 15.39 3.78 15.62
N HIS A 27 15.22 3.10 14.50
CA HIS A 27 14.69 3.65 13.25
C HIS A 27 13.27 3.17 12.90
N ALA A 28 12.56 2.57 13.85
CA ALA A 28 11.20 2.07 13.63
C ALA A 28 10.22 3.21 13.34
N ASN A 29 9.53 3.14 12.19
CA ASN A 29 8.49 4.10 11.82
C ASN A 29 7.24 4.03 12.72
N VAL A 30 7.03 2.91 13.41
CA VAL A 30 5.90 2.66 14.31
C VAL A 30 6.42 1.90 15.52
N THR A 31 6.07 2.35 16.72
CA THR A 31 6.47 1.73 18.00
C THR A 31 5.25 1.16 18.73
N GLU A 32 5.49 0.45 19.84
CA GLU A 32 4.42 -0.14 20.68
C GLU A 32 3.36 0.89 21.10
N SER A 33 3.75 2.16 21.28
CA SER A 33 2.84 3.24 21.64
C SER A 33 1.64 3.40 20.68
N ALA A 34 1.78 2.99 19.42
CA ALA A 34 0.70 3.04 18.44
C ALA A 34 -0.48 2.13 18.81
N TYR A 35 -0.24 1.00 19.49
CA TYR A 35 -1.31 0.11 19.95
C TYR A 35 -2.13 0.80 21.05
N SER A 36 -1.47 1.34 22.07
CA SER A 36 -2.14 2.08 23.14
C SER A 36 -2.93 3.29 22.60
N ALA A 37 -2.39 4.00 21.60
CA ALA A 37 -3.09 5.11 20.96
C ALA A 37 -4.33 4.64 20.17
N ALA A 38 -4.22 3.53 19.43
CA ALA A 38 -5.34 2.97 18.67
C ALA A 38 -6.43 2.39 19.57
N ASP A 39 -6.08 1.81 20.72
CA ASP A 39 -7.03 1.29 21.71
C ASP A 39 -7.75 2.41 22.46
N ALA A 40 -7.07 3.53 22.73
CA ALA A 40 -7.65 4.67 23.42
C ALA A 40 -8.74 5.38 22.60
N ASP A 41 -8.47 5.62 21.31
CA ASP A 41 -9.45 6.15 20.37
C ASP A 41 -9.15 5.68 18.94
N ARG A 42 -9.83 4.62 18.55
CA ARG A 42 -9.65 3.97 17.24
C ARG A 42 -9.98 4.90 16.07
N GLU A 43 -11.03 5.71 16.19
CA GLU A 43 -11.45 6.58 15.09
C GLU A 43 -10.51 7.77 14.95
N ALA A 44 -10.10 8.39 16.06
CA ALA A 44 -9.09 9.46 16.02
C ALA A 44 -7.74 8.95 15.49
N PHE A 45 -7.31 7.75 15.89
CA PHE A 45 -6.09 7.13 15.39
C PHE A 45 -6.14 6.95 13.87
N TRP A 46 -7.20 6.33 13.35
CA TRP A 46 -7.33 6.10 11.90
C TRP A 46 -7.55 7.38 11.10
N ALA A 47 -8.24 8.38 11.66
CA ALA A 47 -8.33 9.71 11.06
C ALA A 47 -6.95 10.35 10.87
N ALA A 48 -6.09 10.27 11.89
CA ALA A 48 -4.72 10.79 11.81
C ALA A 48 -3.90 10.06 10.74
N GLN A 49 -4.01 8.73 10.64
CA GLN A 49 -3.31 7.97 9.59
C GLN A 49 -3.84 8.29 8.19
N ALA A 50 -5.16 8.39 8.02
CA ALA A 50 -5.80 8.72 6.75
C ALA A 50 -5.44 10.15 6.27
N GLY A 51 -5.19 11.08 7.20
CA GLY A 51 -4.75 12.43 6.90
C GLY A 51 -3.36 12.52 6.25
N ARG A 52 -2.61 11.42 6.20
CA ARG A 52 -1.32 11.32 5.49
C ARG A 52 -1.48 11.13 3.98
N LEU A 53 -2.70 10.86 3.52
CA LEU A 53 -3.05 10.78 2.10
C LEU A 53 -3.52 12.15 1.60
N HIS A 54 -3.42 12.34 0.29
CA HIS A 54 -4.08 13.46 -0.37
C HIS A 54 -5.56 13.11 -0.61
N TRP A 55 -6.43 14.00 -0.16
CA TRP A 55 -7.88 13.92 -0.35
C TRP A 55 -8.35 15.13 -1.15
N ASP A 56 -9.01 14.87 -2.28
CA ASP A 56 -9.69 15.92 -3.05
C ASP A 56 -10.85 16.51 -2.25
N GLN A 57 -11.46 15.68 -1.40
CA GLN A 57 -12.49 16.06 -0.46
C GLN A 57 -12.28 15.28 0.84
N PRO A 58 -12.06 15.96 1.98
CA PRO A 58 -11.98 15.30 3.28
C PRO A 58 -13.28 14.56 3.62
N TRP A 59 -13.16 13.50 4.41
CA TRP A 59 -14.31 12.78 4.94
C TRP A 59 -15.04 13.60 6.02
N THR A 60 -16.33 13.30 6.20
CA THR A 60 -17.16 13.91 7.25
C THR A 60 -17.33 12.97 8.45
N GLN A 61 -17.10 11.67 8.28
CA GLN A 61 -17.19 10.66 9.33
C GLN A 61 -16.13 9.57 9.10
N VAL A 62 -15.43 9.17 10.17
CA VAL A 62 -14.33 8.19 10.08
C VAL A 62 -14.86 6.78 9.86
N LEU A 63 -15.84 6.35 10.65
CA LEU A 63 -16.44 5.03 10.54
C LEU A 63 -17.96 5.13 10.68
N ASP A 64 -18.69 4.70 9.66
CA ASP A 64 -20.10 4.31 9.78
C ASP A 64 -20.19 2.79 9.85
N TRP A 65 -20.67 2.30 10.99
CA TRP A 65 -20.89 0.88 11.24
C TRP A 65 -22.30 0.61 11.78
N SER A 66 -23.26 1.46 11.39
CA SER A 66 -24.68 1.29 11.71
C SER A 66 -25.29 0.06 11.02
N GLU A 67 -24.88 -0.24 9.78
CA GLU A 67 -25.37 -1.34 8.94
C GLU A 67 -24.49 -2.61 9.04
N LYS A 68 -24.27 -3.13 10.24
CA LYS A 68 -23.43 -4.34 10.44
C LYS A 68 -23.93 -5.53 9.59
N PRO A 69 -23.04 -6.30 8.93
CA PRO A 69 -21.57 -6.26 9.03
C PRO A 69 -20.87 -5.31 8.05
N PHE A 70 -21.59 -4.45 7.32
CA PHE A 70 -21.03 -3.57 6.30
C PHE A 70 -20.47 -2.28 6.90
N ALA A 71 -19.15 -2.23 7.11
CA ALA A 71 -18.46 -1.03 7.55
C ALA A 71 -18.16 -0.09 6.38
N LYS A 72 -18.40 1.21 6.56
CA LYS A 72 -18.01 2.28 5.64
C LYS A 72 -16.97 3.18 6.32
N TRP A 73 -15.77 3.24 5.77
CA TRP A 73 -14.68 4.07 6.30
C TRP A 73 -14.55 5.36 5.49
N PHE A 74 -14.21 6.45 6.19
CA PHE A 74 -13.97 7.78 5.63
C PHE A 74 -15.11 8.28 4.75
N VAL A 75 -16.33 8.20 5.30
CA VAL A 75 -17.58 8.53 4.62
C VAL A 75 -17.58 9.99 4.16
N GLY A 76 -18.00 10.20 2.91
CA GLY A 76 -17.98 11.51 2.26
C GLY A 76 -16.62 11.92 1.71
N GLY A 77 -15.55 11.17 2.01
CA GLY A 77 -14.22 11.43 1.51
C GLY A 77 -14.08 11.04 0.03
N ARG A 78 -13.30 11.82 -0.72
CA ARG A 78 -12.94 11.53 -2.11
C ARG A 78 -11.42 11.65 -2.27
N LEU A 79 -10.84 10.63 -2.88
CA LEU A 79 -9.44 10.59 -3.29
C LEU A 79 -9.31 9.84 -4.61
N ASN A 80 -8.17 10.00 -5.26
CA ASN A 80 -7.75 9.18 -6.38
C ASN A 80 -6.48 8.38 -5.99
N ALA A 81 -6.49 7.07 -6.28
CA ALA A 81 -5.37 6.19 -5.95
C ALA A 81 -4.13 6.47 -6.79
N ALA A 82 -4.28 6.65 -8.11
CA ALA A 82 -3.18 7.02 -9.00
C ALA A 82 -2.54 8.36 -8.58
N TYR A 83 -3.36 9.35 -8.19
CA TYR A 83 -2.86 10.62 -7.68
C TYR A 83 -1.97 10.44 -6.42
N ASN A 84 -2.41 9.62 -5.47
CA ASN A 84 -1.65 9.33 -4.26
C ASN A 84 -0.41 8.45 -4.52
N CYS A 85 -0.45 7.59 -5.53
CA CYS A 85 0.66 6.68 -5.84
C CYS A 85 1.70 7.31 -6.76
N VAL A 86 1.33 8.27 -7.61
CA VAL A 86 2.17 8.79 -8.69
C VAL A 86 2.21 10.32 -8.70
N ASP A 87 1.09 10.97 -9.02
CA ASP A 87 1.04 12.41 -9.31
C ASP A 87 1.58 13.28 -8.18
N ARG A 88 1.17 13.02 -6.93
CA ARG A 88 1.60 13.84 -5.78
C ARG A 88 3.11 13.84 -5.58
N HIS A 89 3.80 12.78 -6.00
CA HIS A 89 5.25 12.69 -5.89
C HIS A 89 5.93 13.54 -6.96
N VAL A 90 5.39 13.56 -8.18
CA VAL A 90 5.84 14.46 -9.25
C VAL A 90 5.59 15.91 -8.86
N ASP A 91 4.37 16.23 -8.39
CA ASP A 91 3.96 17.58 -7.98
C ASP A 91 4.82 18.11 -6.81
N ALA A 92 5.26 17.21 -5.91
CA ALA A 92 6.18 17.52 -4.81
C ALA A 92 7.66 17.66 -5.26
N GLY A 93 7.95 17.65 -6.56
CA GLY A 93 9.29 17.82 -7.11
C GLY A 93 10.14 16.55 -7.13
N ALA A 94 9.59 15.38 -6.79
CA ALA A 94 10.28 14.10 -6.81
C ALA A 94 10.12 13.35 -8.15
N GLY A 95 9.83 14.06 -9.24
CA GLY A 95 9.59 13.47 -10.56
C GLY A 95 10.77 12.65 -11.09
N SER A 96 12.01 13.05 -10.82
CA SER A 96 13.23 12.33 -11.23
C SER A 96 13.60 11.15 -10.32
N ARG A 97 12.91 10.97 -9.18
CA ARG A 97 13.13 9.83 -8.29
C ARG A 97 12.61 8.56 -8.97
N VAL A 98 13.37 7.48 -8.90
CA VAL A 98 12.94 6.17 -9.40
C VAL A 98 11.73 5.69 -8.57
N ALA A 99 10.64 5.36 -9.25
CA ALA A 99 9.42 4.79 -8.69
C ALA A 99 9.43 3.26 -8.77
N ILE A 100 9.91 2.70 -9.89
CA ILE A 100 9.96 1.26 -10.13
C ILE A 100 11.38 0.88 -10.57
N HIS A 101 11.98 -0.07 -9.86
CA HIS A 101 13.09 -0.87 -10.36
C HIS A 101 12.52 -2.21 -10.81
N PHE A 102 12.69 -2.52 -12.09
CA PHE A 102 12.26 -3.77 -12.69
C PHE A 102 13.48 -4.61 -13.05
N GLU A 103 13.40 -5.89 -12.72
CA GLU A 103 14.39 -6.93 -13.02
C GLU A 103 13.62 -8.13 -13.57
N GLY A 104 13.84 -8.45 -14.84
CA GLY A 104 13.25 -9.57 -15.57
C GLY A 104 14.22 -10.72 -15.77
N GLU A 105 13.71 -11.84 -16.27
CA GLU A 105 14.51 -13.02 -16.61
C GLU A 105 14.69 -13.12 -18.14
N PRO A 106 15.93 -13.21 -18.70
CA PRO A 106 17.21 -13.47 -18.05
C PRO A 106 18.12 -12.22 -17.95
N GLY A 107 17.71 -11.19 -17.19
CA GLY A 107 18.54 -10.02 -16.88
C GLY A 107 18.11 -8.70 -17.51
N ASP A 108 16.90 -8.62 -18.09
CA ASP A 108 16.33 -7.35 -18.56
C ASP A 108 16.02 -6.46 -17.36
N SER A 109 16.64 -5.28 -17.27
CA SER A 109 16.34 -4.33 -16.20
C SER A 109 15.86 -2.99 -16.73
N ARG A 110 14.96 -2.36 -15.99
CA ARG A 110 14.44 -1.03 -16.31
C ARG A 110 14.19 -0.28 -15.02
N SER A 111 14.56 1.00 -15.01
CA SER A 111 14.11 1.93 -13.97
C SER A 111 13.12 2.91 -14.58
N LEU A 112 12.00 3.14 -13.90
CA LEU A 112 11.05 4.19 -14.26
C LEU A 112 11.01 5.22 -13.14
N THR A 113 11.23 6.47 -13.49
CA THR A 113 11.03 7.62 -12.60
C THR A 113 9.55 7.89 -12.37
N TYR A 114 9.20 8.64 -11.32
CA TYR A 114 7.82 9.06 -11.08
C TYR A 114 7.23 9.85 -12.25
N ALA A 115 8.03 10.68 -12.92
CA ALA A 115 7.59 11.43 -14.10
C ALA A 115 7.27 10.50 -15.29
N GLU A 116 8.16 9.54 -15.58
CA GLU A 116 7.92 8.56 -16.66
C GLU A 116 6.73 7.65 -16.34
N LEU A 117 6.61 7.20 -15.09
CA LEU A 117 5.46 6.40 -14.66
C LEU A 117 4.15 7.17 -14.80
N LYS A 118 4.13 8.47 -14.44
CA LYS A 118 2.96 9.34 -14.63
C LYS A 118 2.57 9.42 -16.10
N ASP A 119 3.54 9.61 -17.00
CA ASP A 119 3.29 9.69 -18.43
C ASP A 119 2.70 8.38 -18.98
N GLU A 120 3.24 7.22 -18.58
CA GLU A 120 2.72 5.91 -19.02
C GLU A 120 1.31 5.64 -18.47
N VAL A 121 1.05 5.92 -17.18
CA VAL A 121 -0.28 5.78 -16.57
C VAL A 121 -1.30 6.68 -17.26
N CYS A 122 -0.95 7.93 -17.56
CA CYS A 122 -1.83 8.85 -18.28
C CYS A 122 -2.12 8.36 -19.71
N LYS A 123 -1.12 7.81 -20.43
CA LYS A 123 -1.34 7.24 -21.77
C LYS A 123 -2.29 6.04 -21.70
N ALA A 124 -2.09 5.12 -20.76
CA ALA A 124 -2.95 3.96 -20.58
C ALA A 124 -4.39 4.36 -20.21
N ALA A 125 -4.56 5.30 -19.27
CA ALA A 125 -5.86 5.83 -18.88
C ALA A 125 -6.60 6.49 -20.06
N ASN A 126 -5.89 7.27 -20.89
CA ASN A 126 -6.47 7.88 -22.09
C ASN A 126 -6.88 6.83 -23.14
N ALA A 127 -6.10 5.77 -23.32
CA ALA A 127 -6.45 4.65 -24.20
C ALA A 127 -7.72 3.93 -23.72
N LEU A 128 -7.83 3.63 -22.43
CA LEU A 128 -9.04 3.03 -21.84
C LEU A 128 -10.25 3.94 -21.99
N THR A 129 -10.07 5.25 -21.78
CA THR A 129 -11.13 6.26 -21.98
C THR A 129 -11.60 6.29 -23.43
N ALA A 130 -10.67 6.20 -24.40
CA ALA A 130 -11.00 6.16 -25.82
C ALA A 130 -11.77 4.88 -26.22
N LEU A 131 -11.59 3.78 -25.48
CA LEU A 131 -12.36 2.54 -25.62
C LEU A 131 -13.73 2.60 -24.92
N GLY A 132 -14.07 3.71 -24.27
CA GLY A 132 -15.35 3.95 -23.61
C GLY A 132 -15.42 3.50 -22.15
N VAL A 133 -14.30 3.17 -21.51
CA VAL A 133 -14.27 2.78 -20.10
C VAL A 133 -14.59 4.00 -19.22
N GLY A 134 -15.55 3.83 -18.31
CA GLY A 134 -16.00 4.85 -17.36
C GLY A 134 -15.89 4.43 -15.89
N LYS A 135 -16.24 5.37 -15.00
CA LYS A 135 -16.25 5.11 -13.55
C LYS A 135 -17.29 4.02 -13.22
N GLY A 136 -16.83 2.95 -12.58
CA GLY A 136 -17.67 1.82 -12.16
C GLY A 136 -17.56 0.61 -13.10
N ASP A 137 -16.93 0.78 -14.26
CA ASP A 137 -16.63 -0.34 -15.14
C ASP A 137 -15.53 -1.22 -14.58
N ARG A 138 -15.51 -2.48 -15.02
CA ARG A 138 -14.55 -3.49 -14.61
C ARG A 138 -13.62 -3.80 -15.77
N VAL A 139 -12.32 -3.64 -15.55
CA VAL A 139 -11.28 -4.00 -16.52
C VAL A 139 -10.52 -5.21 -15.97
N ALA A 140 -10.47 -6.29 -16.75
CA ALA A 140 -9.68 -7.46 -16.39
C ALA A 140 -8.23 -7.27 -16.85
N ILE A 141 -7.28 -7.48 -15.94
CA ILE A 141 -5.85 -7.39 -16.22
C ILE A 141 -5.27 -8.80 -16.18
N TYR A 142 -4.66 -9.22 -17.29
CA TYR A 142 -3.97 -10.51 -17.39
C TYR A 142 -2.56 -10.28 -17.97
N MET A 143 -1.64 -9.93 -17.09
CA MET A 143 -0.27 -9.55 -17.43
C MET A 143 0.73 -10.19 -16.46
N PRO A 144 1.98 -10.47 -16.89
CA PRO A 144 3.02 -11.02 -16.02
C PRO A 144 3.56 -9.94 -15.05
N MET A 145 4.61 -10.28 -14.29
CA MET A 145 5.29 -9.32 -13.41
C MET A 145 6.21 -8.41 -14.23
N ILE A 146 5.64 -7.40 -14.89
CA ILE A 146 6.34 -6.38 -15.70
C ILE A 146 5.92 -4.96 -15.25
N PRO A 147 6.68 -3.90 -15.58
CA PRO A 147 6.34 -2.53 -15.19
C PRO A 147 4.95 -2.10 -15.62
N GLU A 148 4.52 -2.52 -16.81
CA GLU A 148 3.22 -2.20 -17.39
C GLU A 148 2.06 -2.76 -16.56
N THR A 149 2.28 -3.72 -15.65
CA THR A 149 1.26 -4.20 -14.70
C THR A 149 0.96 -3.19 -13.59
N ALA A 150 1.89 -2.30 -13.29
CA ALA A 150 1.65 -1.18 -12.39
C ALA A 150 1.08 0.05 -13.11
N VAL A 151 1.20 0.11 -14.44
CA VAL A 151 0.67 1.17 -15.32
C VAL A 151 -0.82 0.96 -15.57
#